data_AF-A0A2V8D007-F1
#
_entry.id   AF-A0A2V8D007-F1
#
_cell.length_a   1.000
_cell.length_b   1.000
_cell.length_c   1.000
_cell.angle_alpha   90.00
_cell.angle_beta   90.00
_cell.angle_gamma   90.00
#
_symmetry.space_group_name_H-M   'P 1'
#
loop_
_entity.id
_entity.type
_entity.pdbx_description
1 polymer ?
#
loop_
_entity_poly.entity_id
_entity_poly.type
_entity_poly.pdbx_seq_one_letter_code
_entity_poly.pdbx_strand_id
1 'polypeptide(L)'
;MSEREAFGPNLRRIRIQRGISLDRISEATKVSADLWAGLESNDFSRWPRGIYARAYVRAYAFAIGVDPEASVNDFCRWFSHGDRRASRVVKAQAAIVGHDLQWKDDLAPGLQERRAQPPEPVRDGPAAAFTRLGRLTAAVGDLVAIVAVSTMLKAVLPINWLVAIGGIAALYHTVAIVSIGSSPAVWALLTYLESRHPDTQLPKSAPRLLRLSERHGRS
;
A
#
# COMPACT_ATOMS: atom_id res chain seq x y z
N MET A 1 12.58 14.73 37.72
CA MET A 1 13.33 14.06 36.64
C MET A 1 12.74 14.52 35.32
N SER A 2 13.56 14.96 34.38
CA SER A 2 13.07 15.31 33.04
C SER A 2 12.64 14.06 32.27
N GLU A 3 11.70 14.19 31.33
CA GLU A 3 11.26 13.07 30.48
C GLU A 3 12.45 12.42 29.74
N ARG A 4 13.42 13.24 29.31
CA ARG A 4 14.67 12.82 28.68
C ARG A 4 15.50 11.92 29.59
N GLU A 5 15.70 12.29 30.85
CA GLU A 5 16.46 11.48 31.82
C GLU A 5 15.72 10.20 32.19
N ALA A 6 14.39 10.21 32.16
CA ALA A 6 13.58 9.08 32.55
C ALA A 6 13.47 7.99 31.47
N PHE A 7 13.79 8.28 30.20
CA PHE A 7 13.63 7.37 29.06
C PHE A 7 14.27 5.99 29.27
N GLY A 8 15.60 5.91 29.33
CA GLY A 8 16.34 4.66 29.56
C GLY A 8 15.95 3.94 30.86
N PRO A 9 15.93 4.62 32.02
CA PRO A 9 15.51 4.01 33.28
C PRO A 9 14.09 3.43 33.26
N ASN A 10 13.15 4.06 32.55
CA ASN A 10 11.80 3.52 32.38
C ASN A 10 11.79 2.25 31.55
N LEU A 11 12.55 2.21 30.44
CA LEU A 11 12.70 1.00 29.64
C LEU A 11 13.31 -0.15 30.46
N ARG A 12 14.32 0.15 31.28
CA ARG A 12 14.91 -0.80 32.23
C ARG A 12 13.91 -1.34 33.22
N ARG A 13 13.13 -0.45 33.85
CA ARG A 13 12.08 -0.84 34.81
C ARG A 13 11.09 -1.81 34.19
N ILE A 14 10.63 -1.53 32.98
CA ILE A 14 9.68 -2.38 32.25
C ILE A 14 10.32 -3.74 31.93
N ARG A 15 11.57 -3.76 31.46
CA ARG A 15 12.30 -5.00 31.19
C ARG A 15 12.39 -5.89 32.45
N ILE A 16 12.80 -5.31 33.58
CA ILE A 16 12.95 -6.02 34.85
C ILE A 16 11.60 -6.55 35.34
N GLN A 17 10.53 -5.74 35.25
CA GLN A 17 9.17 -6.18 35.60
C GLN A 17 8.70 -7.37 34.77
N ARG A 18 9.18 -7.52 33.54
CA ARG A 18 8.88 -8.64 32.65
C ARG A 18 9.86 -9.82 32.79
N GLY A 19 10.85 -9.73 33.68
CA GLY A 19 11.83 -10.80 33.90
C GLY A 19 12.73 -11.09 32.69
N ILE A 20 12.94 -10.11 31.81
CA ILE A 20 13.76 -10.28 30.61
C ILE A 20 15.21 -9.87 30.92
N SER A 21 16.18 -10.77 30.73
CA SER A 21 17.61 -10.43 30.88
C SER A 21 18.15 -9.68 29.66
N LEU A 22 19.22 -8.89 29.85
CA LEU A 22 19.90 -8.25 28.72
C LEU A 22 20.56 -9.29 27.80
N ASP A 23 21.05 -10.40 28.36
CA ASP A 23 21.62 -11.51 27.59
C ASP A 23 20.61 -12.10 26.61
N ARG A 24 19.36 -12.28 27.03
CA ARG A 24 18.28 -12.76 26.15
C ARG A 24 18.00 -11.79 25.00
N ILE A 25 18.01 -10.49 25.27
CA ILE A 25 17.84 -9.46 24.22
C ILE A 25 19.05 -9.47 23.28
N SER A 26 20.26 -9.59 23.83
CA SER A 26 21.52 -9.68 23.10
C SER A 26 21.53 -10.88 22.15
N GLU A 27 21.15 -12.07 22.63
CA GLU A 27 21.06 -13.29 21.83
C GLU A 27 20.08 -13.16 20.65
N ALA A 28 18.93 -12.52 20.89
CA ALA A 28 17.87 -12.34 19.90
C ALA A 28 18.22 -11.26 18.86
N THR A 29 18.87 -10.17 19.27
CA THR A 29 19.15 -9.00 18.41
C THR A 29 20.56 -9.00 17.82
N LYS A 30 21.46 -9.83 18.33
CA LYS A 30 22.90 -9.85 18.02
C LYS A 30 23.62 -8.53 18.32
N VAL A 31 23.09 -7.77 19.28
CA VAL A 31 23.67 -6.53 19.78
C VAL A 31 24.15 -6.76 21.21
N SER A 32 25.35 -6.30 21.56
CA SER A 32 25.96 -6.59 22.86
C SER A 32 25.14 -6.08 24.05
N ALA A 33 25.16 -6.85 25.15
CA ALA A 33 24.50 -6.48 26.41
C ALA A 33 24.98 -5.13 26.94
N ASP A 34 26.27 -4.80 26.79
CA ASP A 34 26.84 -3.50 27.17
C ASP A 34 26.16 -2.33 26.43
N LEU A 35 25.84 -2.51 25.15
CA LEU A 35 25.20 -1.46 24.38
C LEU A 35 23.77 -1.23 24.89
N TRP A 36 23.04 -2.32 25.19
CA TRP A 36 21.72 -2.23 25.82
C TRP A 36 21.75 -1.61 27.22
N ALA A 37 22.78 -1.91 28.01
CA ALA A 37 23.00 -1.25 29.29
C ALA A 37 23.21 0.27 29.10
N GLY A 38 23.92 0.68 28.04
CA GLY A 38 24.05 2.09 27.64
C GLY A 38 22.70 2.75 27.31
N LEU A 39 21.81 2.06 26.59
CA LEU A 39 20.43 2.54 26.36
C LEU A 39 19.68 2.76 27.68
N GLU A 40 19.78 1.80 28.62
CA GLU A 40 19.11 1.87 29.92
C GLU A 40 19.64 3.00 30.82
N SER A 41 20.91 3.38 30.67
CA SER A 41 21.53 4.50 31.40
C SER A 41 21.47 5.84 30.65
N ASN A 42 20.87 5.88 29.46
CA ASN A 42 20.95 7.00 28.52
C ASN A 42 22.40 7.38 28.12
N ASP A 43 23.36 6.48 28.25
CA ASP A 43 24.71 6.65 27.74
C ASP A 43 24.78 6.25 26.26
N PHE A 44 24.76 7.25 25.39
CA PHE A 44 24.80 7.08 23.94
C PHE A 44 26.19 7.25 23.34
N SER A 45 27.25 7.32 24.15
CA SER A 45 28.63 7.53 23.68
C SER A 45 29.08 6.49 22.64
N ARG A 46 28.72 5.23 22.84
CA ARG A 46 28.98 4.10 21.93
C ARG A 46 27.79 3.74 21.03
N TRP A 47 26.68 4.48 21.14
CA TRP A 47 25.45 4.18 20.42
C TRP A 47 25.57 4.55 18.94
N PRO A 48 25.09 3.72 18.00
CA PRO A 48 25.09 4.07 16.59
C PRO A 48 24.21 5.30 16.34
N ARG A 49 24.41 5.97 15.19
CA ARG A 49 23.61 7.13 14.79
C ARG A 49 22.71 6.83 13.59
N GLY A 50 21.72 7.69 13.36
CA GLY A 50 20.87 7.65 12.19
C GLY A 50 19.92 6.44 12.18
N ILE A 51 19.90 5.69 11.08
CA ILE A 51 18.94 4.60 10.88
C ILE A 51 19.14 3.45 11.86
N TYR A 52 20.39 3.10 12.16
CA TYR A 52 20.74 2.01 13.09
C TYR A 52 20.35 2.35 14.52
N ALA A 53 20.53 3.61 14.94
CA ALA A 53 20.09 4.10 16.25
C ALA A 53 18.60 3.80 16.47
N ARG A 54 17.77 4.11 15.48
CA ARG A 54 16.32 3.88 15.53
C ARG A 54 15.96 2.41 15.44
N ALA A 55 16.67 1.64 14.61
CA ALA A 55 16.44 0.21 14.48
C ALA A 55 16.69 -0.52 15.82
N TYR A 56 17.74 -0.13 16.55
CA TYR A 56 18.09 -0.74 17.82
C TYR A 56 17.07 -0.40 18.91
N VAL A 57 16.65 0.88 19.02
CA VAL A 57 15.58 1.27 19.94
C VAL A 57 14.28 0.52 19.63
N ARG A 58 13.92 0.37 18.36
CA ARG A 58 12.74 -0.41 17.93
C ARG A 58 12.85 -1.88 18.35
N ALA A 59 14.01 -2.50 18.12
CA ALA A 59 14.23 -3.90 18.46
C ALA A 59 14.14 -4.13 19.98
N TYR A 60 14.70 -3.21 20.77
CA TYR A 60 14.61 -3.24 22.22
C TYR A 60 13.16 -3.12 22.71
N ALA A 61 12.44 -2.11 22.21
CA ALA A 61 11.04 -1.87 22.54
C ALA A 61 10.17 -3.09 22.21
N PHE A 62 10.40 -3.71 21.06
CA PHE A 62 9.73 -4.95 20.66
C PHE A 62 10.05 -6.11 21.63
N ALA A 63 11.33 -6.30 21.99
CA ALA A 63 11.76 -7.37 22.88
C ALA A 63 11.14 -7.25 24.28
N ILE A 64 11.00 -6.02 24.80
CA ILE A 64 10.34 -5.77 26.08
C ILE A 64 8.83 -5.56 25.94
N GLY A 65 8.26 -5.67 24.74
CA GLY A 65 6.83 -5.55 24.41
C GLY A 65 6.17 -4.22 24.80
N VAL A 66 6.85 -3.11 24.55
CA VAL A 66 6.25 -1.75 24.53
C VAL A 66 6.06 -1.30 23.08
N ASP A 67 5.30 -0.22 22.84
CA ASP A 67 5.10 0.29 21.47
C ASP A 67 6.45 0.73 20.85
N PRO A 68 6.91 0.05 19.78
CA PRO A 68 8.19 0.37 19.17
C PRO A 68 8.21 1.73 18.49
N GLU A 69 7.10 2.17 17.90
CA GLU A 69 7.07 3.45 17.17
C GLU A 69 7.01 4.63 18.12
N ALA A 70 6.21 4.57 19.20
CA ALA A 70 6.27 5.56 20.27
C ALA A 70 7.68 5.66 20.87
N SER A 71 8.32 4.53 21.18
CA SER A 71 9.67 4.51 21.77
C SER A 71 10.72 5.16 20.85
N VAL A 72 10.63 4.92 19.53
CA VAL A 72 11.52 5.57 18.55
C VAL A 72 11.22 7.06 18.40
N ASN A 73 9.95 7.46 18.45
CA ASN A 73 9.55 8.87 18.41
C ASN A 73 10.11 9.64 19.61
N ASP A 74 9.93 9.11 20.81
CA ASP A 74 10.46 9.68 22.05
C ASP A 74 11.98 9.76 22.02
N PHE A 75 12.65 8.69 21.58
CA PHE A 75 14.10 8.69 21.40
C PHE A 75 14.58 9.80 20.45
N CYS A 76 13.93 9.96 19.29
CA CYS A 76 14.30 11.01 18.32
C CYS A 76 13.98 12.42 18.84
N ARG A 77 12.98 12.56 19.70
CA ARG A 77 12.58 13.83 20.31
C ARG A 77 13.62 14.31 21.33
N TRP A 78 14.15 13.39 22.13
CA TRP A 78 15.04 13.74 23.25
C TRP A 78 16.53 13.56 22.93
N PHE A 79 16.89 12.78 21.90
CA PHE A 79 18.28 12.48 21.55
C PHE A 79 18.55 12.67 20.05
N SER A 80 19.58 13.45 19.73
CA SER A 80 20.02 13.74 18.36
C SER A 80 20.59 12.52 17.61
N HIS A 81 20.90 11.42 18.32
CA HIS A 81 21.42 10.18 17.75
C HIS A 81 20.43 9.53 16.77
N GLY A 82 19.13 9.76 16.95
CA GLY A 82 18.06 9.26 16.08
C GLY A 82 17.76 10.10 14.84
N ASP A 83 18.55 11.14 14.53
CA ASP A 83 18.21 12.15 13.52
C ASP A 83 17.70 11.55 12.19
N ARG A 84 16.50 11.99 11.80
CA ARG A 84 15.79 11.59 10.58
C ARG A 84 16.37 12.22 9.32
N ARG A 85 17.25 13.23 9.44
CA ARG A 85 17.83 13.97 8.31
C ARG A 85 18.93 13.22 7.56
N ALA A 86 19.65 12.30 8.22
CA ALA A 86 20.81 11.61 7.63
C ALA A 86 20.49 10.90 6.29
N SER A 87 19.31 10.29 6.15
CA SER A 87 18.93 9.60 4.92
C SER A 87 18.65 10.54 3.74
N ARG A 88 18.22 11.78 3.99
CA ARG A 88 18.05 12.79 2.93
C ARG A 88 19.38 13.43 2.55
N VAL A 89 20.22 13.71 3.54
CA VAL A 89 21.53 14.35 3.33
C VAL A 89 22.49 13.41 2.60
N VAL A 90 22.52 12.11 2.95
CA VAL A 90 23.36 11.11 2.25
C VAL A 90 22.95 10.96 0.78
N LYS A 91 21.62 10.90 0.49
CA LYS A 91 21.12 10.87 -0.89
C LYS A 91 21.39 12.17 -1.65
N ALA A 92 21.23 13.32 -0.99
CA ALA A 92 21.48 14.62 -1.59
C ALA A 92 22.98 14.86 -1.87
N GLN A 93 23.89 14.46 -0.97
CA GLN A 93 25.33 14.62 -1.17
C GLN A 93 25.88 13.71 -2.28
N ALA A 94 25.40 12.46 -2.37
CA ALA A 94 25.79 11.57 -3.47
C ALA A 94 25.34 12.10 -4.84
N ALA A 95 24.13 12.66 -4.91
CA ALA A 95 23.62 13.32 -6.11
C ALA A 95 24.44 14.57 -6.50
N ILE A 96 24.97 15.32 -5.54
CA ILE A 96 25.81 16.51 -5.80
C ILE A 96 27.20 16.12 -6.33
N VAL A 97 27.78 15.02 -5.84
CA VAL A 97 29.14 14.57 -6.23
C VAL A 97 29.13 13.74 -7.52
N GLY A 98 27.95 13.41 -8.08
CA GLY A 98 27.82 12.54 -9.26
C GLY A 98 28.30 11.11 -9.03
N HIS A 99 28.49 10.74 -7.76
CA HIS A 99 28.90 9.40 -7.37
C HIS A 99 27.64 8.57 -7.13
N ASP A 100 27.47 7.50 -7.89
CA ASP A 100 26.40 6.54 -7.63
C ASP A 100 26.66 5.90 -6.26
N LEU A 101 25.69 5.98 -5.36
CA LEU A 101 25.83 5.49 -3.99
C LEU A 101 25.99 3.96 -4.05
N GLN A 102 27.23 3.47 -4.01
CA GLN A 102 27.52 2.04 -3.90
C GLN A 102 27.16 1.44 -2.53
N TRP A 103 26.36 2.15 -1.72
CA TRP A 103 25.76 1.62 -0.52
C TRP A 103 24.73 0.54 -0.90
N LYS A 104 25.16 -0.71 -0.89
CA LYS A 104 24.26 -1.86 -0.81
C LYS A 104 23.95 -2.10 0.66
N ASP A 105 22.67 -1.98 1.02
CA ASP A 105 22.19 -2.63 2.24
C ASP A 105 22.44 -4.13 2.04
N ASP A 106 23.43 -4.68 2.77
CA ASP A 106 23.73 -6.12 2.78
C ASP A 106 22.62 -6.87 3.54
N LEU A 107 21.43 -6.88 2.98
CA LEU A 107 20.31 -7.69 3.42
C LEU A 107 20.43 -9.06 2.76
N ALA A 108 20.04 -10.12 3.47
CA ALA A 108 20.07 -11.48 2.94
C ALA A 108 19.30 -11.53 1.59
N PRO A 109 19.81 -12.27 0.59
CA PRO A 109 19.38 -12.15 -0.82
C PRO A 109 17.89 -12.44 -1.12
N GLY A 110 17.09 -12.89 -0.15
CA GLY A 110 15.62 -13.03 -0.30
C GLY A 110 14.79 -11.80 0.12
N LEU A 111 15.37 -10.81 0.81
CA LEU A 111 14.67 -9.59 1.25
C LEU A 111 14.83 -8.42 0.28
N GLN A 112 15.89 -8.43 -0.54
CA GLN A 112 16.13 -7.43 -1.58
C GLN A 112 15.00 -7.45 -2.61
N GLU A 113 14.61 -8.63 -3.08
CA GLU A 113 13.71 -8.78 -4.24
C GLU A 113 12.30 -8.24 -3.97
N ARG A 114 11.82 -8.33 -2.73
CA ARG A 114 10.52 -7.80 -2.32
C ARG A 114 10.48 -6.28 -2.18
N ARG A 115 11.64 -5.61 -2.15
CA ARG A 115 11.80 -4.17 -1.86
C ARG A 115 12.49 -3.40 -2.98
N ALA A 116 13.29 -4.10 -3.78
CA ALA A 116 14.05 -3.58 -4.92
C ALA A 116 13.21 -3.43 -6.17
N GLN A 117 12.00 -3.98 -6.19
CA GLN A 117 11.00 -3.50 -7.13
C GLN A 117 10.70 -2.05 -6.73
N PRO A 118 11.10 -1.04 -7.54
CA PRO A 118 10.64 0.32 -7.31
C PRO A 118 9.12 0.23 -7.18
N PRO A 119 8.45 1.02 -6.32
CA PRO A 119 7.02 1.19 -6.53
C PRO A 119 6.91 1.59 -8.00
N GLU A 120 6.31 0.71 -8.81
CA GLU A 120 5.96 1.02 -10.19
C GLU A 120 5.46 2.46 -10.13
N PRO A 121 6.03 3.41 -10.91
CA PRO A 121 5.50 4.76 -10.91
C PRO A 121 3.99 4.57 -11.00
N VAL A 122 3.27 5.10 -10.02
CA VAL A 122 1.81 5.11 -10.06
C VAL A 122 1.54 6.01 -11.25
N ARG A 123 1.57 5.41 -12.44
CA ARG A 123 1.03 5.97 -13.65
C ARG A 123 -0.39 6.20 -13.22
N ASP A 124 -0.77 7.45 -13.15
CA ASP A 124 -2.18 7.83 -13.20
C ASP A 124 -2.69 7.37 -14.58
N GLY A 125 -2.75 6.05 -14.81
CA GLY A 125 -3.59 5.46 -15.84
C GLY A 125 -4.98 5.99 -15.54
N PRO A 126 -5.74 6.40 -16.56
CA PRO A 126 -6.72 7.48 -16.49
C PRO A 126 -7.74 7.29 -15.35
N ALA A 127 -7.34 7.66 -14.13
CA ALA A 127 -8.19 7.64 -12.95
C ALA A 127 -9.20 8.79 -13.06
N ALA A 128 -8.93 9.77 -13.92
CA ALA A 128 -9.89 10.77 -14.34
C ALA A 128 -11.10 10.16 -15.09
N ALA A 129 -10.93 9.05 -15.83
CA ALA A 129 -12.04 8.39 -16.54
C ALA A 129 -12.99 7.65 -15.57
N PHE A 130 -12.55 7.38 -14.34
CA PHE A 130 -13.34 6.77 -13.27
C PHE A 130 -13.84 7.78 -12.22
N THR A 131 -13.79 9.08 -12.52
CA THR A 131 -14.52 10.09 -11.74
C THR A 131 -16.01 10.06 -12.10
N ARG A 132 -16.87 10.74 -11.32
CA ARG A 132 -18.35 10.73 -11.46
C ARG A 132 -18.85 10.96 -12.89
N LEU A 133 -18.03 11.55 -13.76
CA LEU A 133 -18.31 11.81 -15.17
C LEU A 133 -18.32 10.55 -16.07
N GLY A 134 -17.43 9.57 -15.87
CA GLY A 134 -17.41 8.34 -16.67
C GLY A 134 -18.55 7.38 -16.37
N ARG A 135 -19.07 7.43 -15.13
CA ARG A 135 -20.31 6.73 -14.76
C ARG A 135 -21.55 7.37 -15.38
N LEU A 136 -21.55 8.69 -15.56
CA LEU A 136 -22.66 9.42 -16.20
C LEU A 136 -22.74 9.13 -17.70
N THR A 137 -21.61 9.07 -18.40
CA THR A 137 -21.60 8.73 -19.84
C THR A 137 -22.04 7.28 -20.09
N ALA A 138 -21.61 6.34 -19.24
CA ALA A 138 -22.06 4.95 -19.30
C ALA A 138 -23.58 4.81 -19.04
N ALA A 139 -24.11 5.57 -18.06
CA ALA A 139 -25.54 5.55 -17.75
C ALA A 139 -26.41 6.12 -18.88
N VAL A 140 -25.92 7.13 -19.62
CA VAL A 140 -26.63 7.67 -20.79
C VAL A 140 -26.68 6.65 -21.93
N GLY A 141 -25.61 5.89 -22.15
CA GLY A 141 -25.57 4.83 -23.16
C GLY A 141 -26.59 3.71 -22.89
N ASP A 142 -26.66 3.24 -21.64
CA ASP A 142 -27.63 2.20 -21.24
C ASP A 142 -29.09 2.68 -21.45
N LEU A 143 -29.37 3.96 -21.20
CA LEU A 143 -30.71 4.54 -21.41
C LEU A 143 -31.11 4.56 -22.90
N VAL A 144 -30.18 4.88 -23.80
CA VAL A 144 -30.44 4.87 -25.26
C VAL A 144 -30.69 3.46 -25.77
N ALA A 145 -29.91 2.47 -25.32
CA ALA A 145 -30.08 1.07 -25.70
C ALA A 145 -31.44 0.53 -25.24
N ILE A 146 -31.85 0.82 -24.00
CA ILE A 146 -33.15 0.41 -23.46
C ILE A 146 -34.30 1.01 -24.28
N VAL A 147 -34.21 2.29 -24.64
CA VAL A 147 -35.23 2.96 -25.46
C VAL A 147 -35.31 2.33 -26.85
N ALA A 148 -34.17 2.06 -27.51
CA ALA A 148 -34.14 1.47 -28.84
C ALA A 148 -34.69 0.03 -28.89
N VAL A 149 -34.38 -0.79 -27.88
CA VAL A 149 -34.90 -2.17 -27.80
C VAL A 149 -36.39 -2.16 -27.47
N SER A 150 -36.83 -1.23 -26.61
CA SER A 150 -38.26 -1.08 -26.25
C SER A 150 -39.11 -0.63 -27.44
N THR A 151 -38.62 0.30 -28.27
CA THR A 151 -39.32 0.72 -29.49
C THR A 151 -39.40 -0.42 -30.51
N MET A 152 -38.35 -1.24 -30.64
CA MET A 152 -38.33 -2.39 -31.53
C MET A 152 -39.26 -3.52 -31.06
N LEU A 153 -39.36 -3.81 -29.75
CA LEU A 153 -40.23 -4.87 -29.24
C LEU A 153 -41.72 -4.51 -29.30
N LYS A 154 -42.07 -3.21 -29.14
CA LYS A 154 -43.45 -2.73 -29.33
C LYS A 154 -43.95 -2.97 -30.76
N ALA A 155 -43.07 -2.96 -31.75
CA ALA A 155 -43.45 -3.21 -33.15
C ALA A 155 -43.94 -4.65 -33.39
N VAL A 156 -43.65 -5.58 -32.47
CA VAL A 156 -43.92 -7.02 -32.63
C VAL A 156 -45.09 -7.48 -31.73
N LEU A 157 -45.34 -6.81 -30.60
CA LEU A 157 -46.33 -7.25 -29.61
C LEU A 157 -47.28 -6.11 -29.20
N PRO A 158 -48.60 -6.35 -29.08
CA PRO A 158 -49.60 -5.35 -28.66
C PRO A 158 -49.57 -5.15 -27.13
N ILE A 159 -48.40 -4.82 -26.57
CA ILE A 159 -48.17 -4.63 -25.14
C ILE A 159 -48.18 -3.13 -24.80
N ASN A 160 -48.78 -2.78 -23.67
CA ASN A 160 -48.80 -1.40 -23.16
C ASN A 160 -47.37 -0.86 -22.96
N TRP A 161 -47.10 0.35 -23.44
CA TRP A 161 -45.74 0.90 -23.57
C TRP A 161 -45.00 1.01 -22.22
N LEU A 162 -45.72 1.30 -21.13
CA LEU A 162 -45.16 1.37 -19.78
C LEU A 162 -44.71 0.00 -19.26
N VAL A 163 -45.44 -1.06 -19.60
CA VAL A 163 -45.14 -2.44 -19.17
C VAL A 163 -43.96 -2.99 -19.96
N ALA A 164 -43.89 -2.69 -21.26
CA ALA A 164 -42.77 -3.08 -22.11
C ALA A 164 -41.44 -2.48 -21.63
N ILE A 165 -41.41 -1.18 -21.29
CA ILE A 165 -40.19 -0.51 -20.81
C ILE A 165 -39.74 -1.07 -19.46
N GLY A 166 -40.65 -1.20 -18.50
CA GLY A 166 -40.32 -1.71 -17.16
C GLY A 166 -39.81 -3.15 -17.19
N GLY A 167 -40.47 -4.02 -17.97
CA GLY A 167 -40.10 -5.43 -18.07
C GLY A 167 -38.73 -5.65 -18.72
N ILE A 168 -38.45 -4.93 -19.82
CA ILE A 168 -37.17 -5.04 -20.52
C ILE A 168 -36.03 -4.46 -19.68
N ALA A 169 -36.23 -3.30 -19.03
CA ALA A 169 -35.21 -2.70 -18.18
C ALA A 169 -34.84 -3.62 -16.99
N ALA A 170 -35.83 -4.25 -16.35
CA ALA A 170 -35.60 -5.19 -15.26
C ALA A 170 -34.90 -6.47 -15.73
N LEU A 171 -35.31 -7.04 -16.86
CA LEU A 171 -34.68 -8.23 -17.43
C LEU A 171 -33.24 -7.94 -17.88
N TYR A 172 -33.01 -6.80 -18.52
CA TYR A 172 -31.69 -6.37 -18.99
C TYR A 172 -30.72 -6.16 -17.82
N HIS A 173 -31.16 -5.49 -16.74
CA HIS A 173 -30.32 -5.28 -15.57
C HIS A 173 -30.03 -6.56 -14.79
N THR A 174 -31.00 -7.46 -14.66
CA THR A 174 -30.79 -8.73 -13.95
C THR A 174 -29.83 -9.65 -14.71
N VAL A 175 -30.01 -9.79 -16.02
CA VAL A 175 -29.12 -10.61 -16.87
C VAL A 175 -27.70 -10.03 -16.91
N ALA A 176 -27.55 -8.70 -17.00
CA ALA A 176 -26.25 -8.05 -17.01
C ALA A 176 -25.47 -8.21 -15.69
N ILE A 177 -26.15 -8.03 -14.55
CA ILE A 177 -25.54 -8.17 -13.22
C ILE A 177 -25.09 -9.62 -12.98
N VAL A 178 -25.94 -10.58 -13.34
CA VAL A 178 -25.67 -12.01 -13.12
C VAL A 178 -24.55 -12.51 -14.04
N SER A 179 -24.52 -12.06 -15.30
CA SER A 179 -23.59 -12.63 -16.29
C SER A 179 -22.19 -12.00 -16.26
N ILE A 180 -22.08 -10.69 -16.01
CA ILE A 180 -20.82 -9.96 -16.23
C ILE A 180 -20.25 -9.39 -14.92
N GLY A 181 -21.09 -9.18 -13.89
CA GLY A 181 -20.69 -8.48 -12.66
C GLY A 181 -20.43 -6.98 -12.86
N SER A 182 -20.75 -6.43 -14.05
CA SER A 182 -20.69 -5.01 -14.39
C SER A 182 -21.75 -4.68 -15.45
N SER A 183 -22.09 -3.39 -15.64
CA SER A 183 -23.05 -3.01 -16.68
C SER A 183 -22.47 -3.28 -18.09
N PRO A 184 -23.32 -3.51 -19.10
CA PRO A 184 -22.87 -3.80 -20.47
C PRO A 184 -22.12 -2.61 -21.10
N ALA A 185 -22.50 -1.36 -20.79
CA ALA A 185 -21.73 -0.19 -21.20
C ALA A 185 -20.33 -0.14 -20.59
N VAL A 186 -20.16 -0.54 -19.33
CA VAL A 186 -18.84 -0.67 -18.70
C VAL A 186 -18.03 -1.77 -19.38
N TRP A 187 -18.66 -2.89 -19.72
CA TRP A 187 -18.00 -3.95 -20.47
C TRP A 187 -17.53 -3.46 -21.85
N ALA A 188 -18.40 -2.79 -22.61
CA ALA A 188 -18.08 -2.23 -23.92
C ALA A 188 -16.96 -1.18 -23.85
N LEU A 189 -16.99 -0.31 -22.84
CA LEU A 189 -15.94 0.67 -22.58
C LEU A 189 -14.61 -0.01 -22.25
N LEU A 190 -14.62 -1.05 -21.42
CA LEU A 190 -13.42 -1.80 -21.07
C LEU A 190 -12.84 -2.51 -22.29
N THR A 191 -13.68 -3.16 -23.11
CA THR A 191 -13.22 -3.78 -24.36
C THR A 191 -12.67 -2.76 -25.35
N TYR A 192 -13.25 -1.57 -25.43
CA TYR A 192 -12.76 -0.49 -26.28
C TYR A 192 -11.41 0.05 -25.81
N LEU A 193 -11.26 0.29 -24.50
CA LEU A 193 -10.01 0.77 -23.92
C LEU A 193 -8.89 -0.27 -24.06
N GLU A 194 -9.20 -1.55 -23.86
CA GLU A 194 -8.27 -2.67 -24.08
C GLU A 194 -7.76 -2.70 -25.53
N SER A 195 -8.66 -2.57 -26.50
CA SER A 195 -8.31 -2.57 -27.93
C SER A 195 -7.42 -1.40 -28.34
N ARG A 196 -7.48 -0.28 -27.61
CA ARG A 196 -6.72 0.94 -27.91
C ARG A 196 -5.42 1.04 -27.14
N HIS A 197 -5.31 0.36 -25.99
CA HIS A 197 -4.17 0.43 -25.09
C HIS A 197 -3.84 -0.94 -24.44
N PRO A 198 -3.25 -1.89 -25.21
CA PRO A 198 -3.01 -3.27 -24.78
C PRO A 198 -1.99 -3.44 -23.64
N ASP A 199 -1.15 -2.41 -23.38
CA ASP A 199 -0.15 -2.46 -22.29
C ASP A 199 -0.70 -1.97 -20.94
N THR A 200 -2.02 -1.67 -20.86
CA THR A 200 -2.62 -1.10 -19.65
C THR A 200 -2.98 -2.21 -18.66
N GLN A 201 -2.31 -2.28 -17.52
CA GLN A 201 -2.73 -3.19 -16.45
C GLN A 201 -4.15 -2.87 -15.98
N LEU A 202 -5.08 -3.79 -16.23
CA LEU A 202 -6.47 -3.66 -15.79
C LEU A 202 -6.54 -3.53 -14.26
N PRO A 203 -7.33 -2.57 -13.72
CA PRO A 203 -7.41 -2.37 -12.28
C PRO A 203 -7.96 -3.62 -11.58
N LYS A 204 -7.58 -3.86 -10.32
CA LYS A 204 -8.06 -5.01 -9.53
C LYS A 204 -9.59 -5.03 -9.32
N SER A 205 -10.27 -3.93 -9.61
CA SER A 205 -11.73 -3.79 -9.62
C SER A 205 -12.39 -4.22 -10.93
N ALA A 206 -11.61 -4.60 -11.96
CA ALA A 206 -12.13 -5.07 -13.23
C ALA A 206 -12.98 -6.35 -13.05
N PRO A 207 -14.02 -6.53 -13.88
CA PRO A 207 -14.86 -7.73 -13.89
C PRO A 207 -14.03 -9.00 -13.90
N ARG A 208 -14.48 -10.02 -13.15
CA ARG A 208 -13.73 -11.27 -12.95
C ARG A 208 -13.43 -11.98 -14.28
N LEU A 209 -14.28 -11.81 -15.29
CA LEU A 209 -14.13 -12.39 -16.62
C LEU A 209 -12.94 -11.81 -17.40
N LEU A 210 -12.69 -10.50 -17.32
CA LEU A 210 -11.57 -9.85 -18.02
C LEU A 210 -10.21 -10.23 -17.41
N ARG A 211 -10.18 -10.60 -16.12
CA ARG A 211 -8.97 -11.14 -15.47
C ARG A 211 -8.66 -12.58 -15.86
N LEU A 212 -9.63 -13.33 -16.37
CA LEU A 212 -9.44 -14.73 -16.77
C LEU A 212 -8.87 -14.85 -18.19
N SER A 213 -9.14 -13.88 -19.07
CA SER A 213 -8.57 -13.84 -20.43
C SER A 213 -7.08 -13.51 -20.44
N GLU A 214 -6.60 -12.63 -19.54
CA GLU A 214 -5.15 -12.37 -19.40
C GLU A 214 -4.35 -13.61 -18.97
N ARG A 215 -4.95 -14.51 -18.16
CA ARG A 215 -4.26 -15.72 -17.69
C ARG A 215 -4.05 -16.77 -18.78
N HIS A 216 -4.88 -16.80 -19.81
CA HIS A 216 -4.79 -17.80 -20.90
C HIS A 216 -3.95 -17.32 -22.09
N GLY A 217 -3.62 -16.03 -22.18
CA GLY A 217 -2.78 -15.47 -23.26
C GLY A 217 -1.27 -15.45 -22.97
N ARG A 218 -0.83 -15.97 -21.82
CA ARG A 218 0.58 -15.96 -21.37
C ARG A 218 1.21 -17.35 -21.23
N SER A 219 0.56 -18.41 -21.72
CA SER A 219 1.13 -19.76 -21.79
C SER A 219 1.67 -20.08 -23.17
#